data_AF-G5A7D4-F1
#
_entry.id   AF-G5A7D4-F1
#
_cell.length_a   1.000
_cell.length_b   1.000
_cell.length_c   1.000
_cell.angle_alpha   90.00
_cell.angle_beta   90.00
_cell.angle_gamma   90.00
#
_symmetry.space_group_name_H-M   'P 1'
#
loop_
_entity.id
_entity.type
_entity.pdbx_description
1 polymer ?
#
loop_
_entity_poly.entity_id
_entity_poly.type
_entity_poly.pdbx_seq_one_letter_code
_entity_poly.pdbx_strand_id
1 'polypeptide(L)' 'MKGFRGVEIKTAGPFLTAVDTTKYPDYLTIVSEPMDFAKIERKLKSDRYGSVDEFSADVHLIFSNCHKYNSD' A
#
# COMPACT_ATOMS: atom_id res chain seq x y z
N MET A 1 -5.49 -8.43 -6.76
CA MET A 1 -4.53 -9.33 -6.10
C MET A 1 -5.29 -10.44 -5.39
N LYS A 2 -4.95 -11.71 -5.61
CA LYS A 2 -5.50 -12.82 -4.82
C LYS A 2 -4.44 -13.21 -3.79
N GLY A 3 -4.83 -13.53 -2.57
CA GLY A 3 -3.94 -14.01 -1.52
C GLY A 3 -3.37 -15.39 -1.84
N PHE A 4 -2.69 -15.99 -0.87
CA PHE A 4 -2.08 -17.31 -1.02
C PHE A 4 -3.11 -18.34 -1.54
N ARG A 5 -2.73 -19.10 -2.58
CA ARG A 5 -3.60 -20.07 -3.29
C ARG A 5 -4.85 -19.47 -3.94
N GLY A 6 -4.84 -18.19 -4.27
CA GLY A 6 -5.96 -17.55 -4.95
C GLY A 6 -7.10 -17.16 -4.02
N VAL A 7 -6.90 -17.26 -2.70
CA VAL A 7 -7.91 -16.92 -1.70
C VAL A 7 -8.04 -15.41 -1.58
N GLU A 8 -9.28 -14.90 -1.61
CA GLU A 8 -9.54 -13.50 -1.33
C GLU A 8 -9.36 -13.19 0.16
N ILE A 9 -8.56 -12.16 0.46
CA ILE A 9 -8.40 -11.67 1.83
C ILE A 9 -9.42 -10.54 2.00
N LYS A 10 -10.58 -10.87 2.61
CA LYS A 10 -11.72 -9.93 2.75
C LYS A 10 -11.35 -8.60 3.41
N THR A 11 -10.35 -8.59 4.29
CA THR A 11 -9.90 -7.40 5.02
C THR A 11 -8.88 -6.56 4.26
N ALA A 12 -8.35 -7.02 3.12
CA ALA A 12 -7.30 -6.32 2.39
C ALA A 12 -7.79 -5.14 1.55
N GLY A 13 -9.11 -5.03 1.33
CA GLY A 13 -9.75 -4.06 0.42
C GLY A 13 -9.17 -2.64 0.48
N PRO A 14 -9.05 -1.99 1.66
CA PRO A 14 -8.52 -0.63 1.80
C PRO A 14 -7.08 -0.42 1.30
N PHE A 15 -6.31 -1.49 1.12
CA PHE A 15 -4.89 -1.46 0.78
C PHE A 15 -4.60 -1.89 -0.65
N LEU A 16 -5.61 -2.36 -1.39
CA LEU A 16 -5.43 -2.94 -2.72
C LEU A 16 -5.09 -1.88 -3.79
N THR A 17 -5.58 -0.67 -3.63
CA THR A 17 -5.41 0.45 -4.58
C THR A 17 -5.06 1.73 -3.84
N ALA A 18 -4.53 2.71 -4.58
CA ALA A 18 -4.21 4.03 -4.04
C ALA A 18 -5.42 4.66 -3.33
N VAL A 19 -5.15 5.41 -2.27
CA VAL A 19 -6.16 6.21 -1.57
C VAL A 19 -6.69 7.29 -2.52
N ASP A 20 -8.01 7.43 -2.55
CA ASP A 20 -8.69 8.47 -3.33
C ASP A 20 -8.55 9.82 -2.62
N THR A 21 -7.61 10.65 -3.09
CA THR A 21 -7.34 11.97 -2.53
C THR A 21 -8.41 13.00 -2.86
N THR A 22 -9.37 12.69 -3.74
CA THR A 22 -10.55 13.56 -3.93
C THR A 22 -11.56 13.36 -2.79
N LYS A 23 -11.62 12.13 -2.26
CA LYS A 23 -12.44 11.77 -1.09
C LYS A 23 -11.76 12.13 0.23
N TYR A 24 -10.42 12.04 0.27
CA TYR A 24 -9.59 12.34 1.45
C TYR A 24 -8.55 13.43 1.10
N PRO A 25 -8.98 14.70 0.99
CA PRO A 25 -8.15 15.78 0.45
C PRO A 25 -6.93 16.15 1.33
N ASP A 26 -6.99 15.83 2.62
CA ASP A 26 -5.92 16.03 3.61
C ASP A 26 -4.91 14.88 3.64
N TYR A 27 -5.19 13.74 3.00
CA TYR A 27 -4.35 12.55 3.06
C TYR A 27 -2.87 12.83 2.71
N LEU A 28 -2.62 13.62 1.67
CA LEU A 28 -1.26 13.95 1.22
C LEU A 28 -0.55 15.00 2.09
N THR A 29 -1.28 15.65 3.01
CA THR A 29 -0.68 16.55 4.01
C THR A 29 -0.14 15.76 5.21
N ILE A 30 -0.74 14.60 5.50
CA ILE A 30 -0.37 13.71 6.60
C ILE A 30 0.60 12.62 6.11
N VAL A 31 0.31 11.99 4.98
CA VAL A 31 1.07 10.88 4.39
C VAL A 31 2.00 11.41 3.31
N SER A 32 3.31 11.37 3.59
CA SER A 32 4.35 11.87 2.70
C SER A 32 4.62 10.96 1.50
N GLU A 33 4.53 9.64 1.70
CA GLU A 33 4.81 8.66 0.65
C GLU A 33 3.67 7.64 0.54
N PRO A 34 2.66 7.89 -0.32
CA PRO A 34 1.58 6.95 -0.54
C PRO A 34 2.06 5.62 -1.13
N MET A 35 1.51 4.52 -0.59
CA MET A 35 1.76 3.16 -1.04
C MET A 35 0.49 2.32 -0.99
N ASP A 36 0.39 1.35 -1.90
CA ASP A 36 -0.71 0.40 -2.04
C ASP A 36 -0.21 -0.88 -2.73
N PHE A 37 -0.96 -1.98 -2.59
CA PHE A 37 -0.53 -3.27 -3.15
C PHE A 37 -0.48 -3.28 -4.69
N ALA A 38 -1.28 -2.48 -5.39
CA ALA A 38 -1.17 -2.37 -6.85
C ALA A 38 0.12 -1.65 -7.27
N LYS A 39 0.58 -0.64 -6.51
CA LYS A 39 1.88 0.02 -6.73
C LYS A 39 3.04 -0.93 -6.44
N ILE A 40 2.97 -1.71 -5.36
CA ILE A 40 3.96 -2.75 -5.06
C ILE A 40 4.01 -3.79 -6.18
N GLU A 41 2.86 -4.25 -6.68
CA GLU A 41 2.79 -5.21 -7.78
C GLU A 41 3.44 -4.65 -9.06
N ARG A 42 3.21 -3.37 -9.39
CA ARG A 42 3.86 -2.71 -10.54
C ARG A 42 5.38 -2.60 -10.35
N LYS A 43 5.85 -2.21 -9.15
CA LYS A 43 7.30 -2.14 -8.84
C LYS A 43 7.96 -3.50 -8.98
N LEU A 44 7.34 -4.55 -8.44
CA LEU A 44 7.84 -5.91 -8.50
C LEU A 44 7.93 -6.43 -9.95
N LYS A 45 6.86 -6.26 -10.74
CA LYS A 45 6.83 -6.66 -12.16
C LYS A 45 7.79 -5.88 -13.04
N SER A 46 8.21 -4.71 -12.61
CA SER A 46 9.13 -3.82 -13.33
C SER A 46 10.57 -3.90 -12.80
N ASP A 47 10.88 -4.93 -12.01
CA ASP A 47 12.20 -5.19 -11.43
C ASP A 47 12.77 -3.99 -10.66
N ARG A 48 11.91 -3.29 -9.91
CA ARG A 48 12.26 -2.06 -9.16
C ARG A 48 12.69 -2.31 -7.71
N TYR A 49 12.78 -3.57 -7.28
CA TYR A 49 13.28 -3.93 -5.96
C TYR A 49 14.62 -4.63 -6.12
N GLY A 50 15.69 -4.01 -5.62
CA GLY A 50 17.03 -4.61 -5.60
C GLY A 50 17.19 -5.68 -4.52
N SER A 51 16.29 -5.69 -3.53
CA SER A 51 16.32 -6.63 -2.41
C SER A 51 14.92 -6.94 -1.88
N VAL A 52 14.81 -8.03 -1.11
CA VAL A 52 13.59 -8.37 -0.36
C VAL A 52 13.26 -7.31 0.69
N ASP A 53 14.29 -6.67 1.27
CA ASP A 53 14.11 -5.64 2.29
C ASP A 53 13.41 -4.40 1.73
N GLU A 54 13.73 -3.98 0.50
CA GLU A 54 13.03 -2.88 -0.17
C GLU A 54 11.56 -3.20 -0.45
N PHE A 55 11.27 -4.45 -0.84
CA PHE A 55 9.88 -4.90 -0.99
C PHE A 55 9.15 -4.90 0.36
N SER A 56 9.79 -5.41 1.41
CA SER A 56 9.22 -5.45 2.77
C SER A 56 8.97 -4.05 3.31
N ALA A 57 9.87 -3.09 3.03
CA ALA A 57 9.72 -1.70 3.43
C ALA A 57 8.43 -1.08 2.84
N ASP A 58 8.16 -1.28 1.55
CA ASP A 58 6.93 -0.79 0.92
C ASP A 58 5.66 -1.44 1.53
N VAL A 59 5.71 -2.73 1.88
CA VAL A 59 4.59 -3.41 2.55
C VAL A 59 4.35 -2.80 3.94
N HIS A 60 5.40 -2.58 4.72
CA HIS A 60 5.28 -1.92 6.03
C HIS A 60 4.82 -0.46 5.92
N LEU A 61 5.19 0.23 4.85
CA LEU A 61 4.78 1.60 4.59
C LEU A 61 3.26 1.73 4.41
N ILE A 62 2.60 0.76 3.77
CA ILE A 62 1.13 0.73 3.66
C ILE A 62 0.48 0.81 5.06
N PHE A 63 0.92 -0.03 5.99
CA PHE A 63 0.36 -0.07 7.33
C PHE A 63 0.76 1.13 8.18
N SER A 64 1.99 1.62 8.03
CA SER A 64 2.48 2.81 8.72
C SER A 64 1.69 4.06 8.32
N ASN A 65 1.43 4.22 7.02
CA ASN A 65 0.59 5.30 6.49
C ASN A 65 -0.86 5.20 7.00
N CYS A 66 -1.41 3.99 6.99
CA CYS A 66 -2.75 3.73 7.51
C CYS A 66 -2.85 4.12 8.98
N HIS A 67 -1.92 3.67 9.82
CA HIS A 67 -1.90 4.02 11.23
C HIS A 67 -1.73 5.53 11.44
N LYS A 68 -0.81 6.17 10.70
CA LYS A 68 -0.58 7.62 10.79
C LYS A 68 -1.83 8.44 10.45
N TYR A 69 -2.59 8.05 9.44
CA TYR A 69 -3.76 8.81 8.99
C TYR A 69 -5.03 8.50 9.79
N ASN A 70 -5.21 7.26 10.28
CA ASN A 70 -6.48 6.82 10.90
C ASN A 70 -6.44 6.72 12.44
N SER A 71 -5.36 7.14 13.11
CA SER A 71 -5.25 7.04 14.58
C SER A 71 -5.57 8.33 15.33
N ASP A 72 -6.15 9.31 14.64
CA ASP A 72 -6.75 10.52 15.22
C ASP A 72 -8.28 10.37 15.38
#